data_AF-A0A831WNU8-F1
#
_entry.id   AF-A0A831WNU8-F1
#
_cell.length_a   1.000
_cell.length_b   1.000
_cell.length_c   1.000
_cell.angle_alpha   90.00
_cell.angle_beta   90.00
_cell.angle_gamma   90.00
#
_symmetry.space_group_name_H-M   'P 1'
#
loop_
_entity.id
_entity.type
_entity.pdbx_description
1 polymer ?
#
loop_
_entity_poly.entity_id
_entity_poly.type
_entity_poly.pdbx_seq_one_letter_code
_entity_poly.pdbx_strand_id
1 'polypeptide(L)'
;MHSAELTLSRARQTVAFDITQAYYRILLDRELLSVAEKNLEASESLLQLSRRQFETGLKPLTDVLQQEAETANSRLAVIQAEEELRQSRIELQKRMQTDPLSDIDIQTIPPEQLKGLVPSVSADSLIAAALQNRADIESAALESKAAKWDITRSSSARWPSFDVSLSYGTNAYPYYDGRVAGRDIPPLDDQLTDQTNYSVTLSMNWPMFDGFLTRYGVEQSKIAYLTRKLDQSDLERSVILDIRLAAGNYNTAYRQISAAEKNLVAAEKAFETIKRTYELGAATFV
;
A
#
# COMPACT_ATOMS: atom_id res chain seq x y z
N MET A 1 10.63 -16.92 11.30
CA MET A 1 10.18 -15.88 12.24
C MET A 1 10.73 -14.51 11.85
N HIS A 2 12.05 -14.32 11.75
CA HIS A 2 12.63 -13.01 11.40
C HIS A 2 12.19 -12.43 10.03
N SER A 3 12.14 -13.25 8.96
CA SER A 3 11.61 -12.80 7.65
C SER A 3 10.16 -12.29 7.74
N ALA A 4 9.32 -12.88 8.60
CA ALA A 4 7.94 -12.43 8.77
C ALA A 4 7.86 -11.05 9.46
N GLU A 5 8.78 -10.74 10.37
CA GLU A 5 8.89 -9.41 11.00
C GLU A 5 9.30 -8.35 9.98
N LEU A 6 10.24 -8.68 9.09
CA LEU A 6 10.68 -7.78 8.01
C LEU A 6 9.56 -7.52 7.00
N THR A 7 8.80 -8.55 6.63
CA THR A 7 7.60 -8.41 5.78
C THR A 7 6.55 -7.54 6.45
N LEU A 8 6.33 -7.68 7.76
CA LEU A 8 5.44 -6.79 8.53
C LEU A 8 5.94 -5.34 8.53
N SER A 9 7.24 -5.12 8.71
CA SER A 9 7.85 -3.80 8.65
C SER A 9 7.62 -3.15 7.27
N ARG A 10 7.82 -3.91 6.19
CA ARG A 10 7.55 -3.44 4.83
C ARG A 10 6.07 -3.12 4.61
N ALA A 11 5.16 -3.97 5.10
CA ALA A 11 3.73 -3.73 5.00
C ALA A 11 3.33 -2.43 5.72
N ARG A 12 3.89 -2.14 6.90
CA ARG A 12 3.65 -0.87 7.61
C ARG A 12 4.12 0.34 6.81
N GLN A 13 5.31 0.25 6.18
CA GLN A 13 5.81 1.32 5.33
C GLN A 13 4.91 1.56 4.11
N THR A 14 4.43 0.49 3.47
CA THR A 14 3.51 0.59 2.33
C THR A 14 2.20 1.26 2.75
N VAL A 15 1.60 0.85 3.87
CA VAL A 15 0.37 1.47 4.39
C VAL A 15 0.58 2.96 4.67
N ALA A 16 1.68 3.34 5.32
CA ALA A 16 1.98 4.74 5.59
C ALA A 16 2.17 5.55 4.30
N PHE A 17 2.87 4.99 3.31
CA PHE A 17 3.06 5.61 2.00
C PHE A 17 1.73 5.80 1.26
N ASP A 18 0.90 4.77 1.22
CA ASP A 18 -0.41 4.75 0.57
C ASP A 18 -1.37 5.78 1.17
N ILE A 19 -1.42 5.86 2.50
CA ILE A 19 -2.23 6.86 3.23
C ILE A 19 -1.70 8.27 2.91
N THR A 20 -0.37 8.45 2.88
CA THR A 20 0.24 9.75 2.56
C THR A 20 -0.09 10.19 1.13
N GLN A 21 -0.06 9.27 0.16
CA GLN A 21 -0.45 9.57 -1.22
C GLN A 21 -1.93 9.95 -1.33
N ALA A 22 -2.82 9.21 -0.67
CA ALA A 22 -4.24 9.52 -0.65
C ALA A 22 -4.52 10.87 0.01
N TYR A 23 -3.82 11.20 1.10
CA TYR A 23 -3.89 12.50 1.74
C TYR A 23 -3.49 13.64 0.80
N TYR A 24 -2.35 13.54 0.11
CA TYR A 24 -1.92 14.57 -0.85
C TYR A 24 -2.84 14.67 -2.07
N ARG A 25 -3.48 13.56 -2.49
CA ARG A 25 -4.51 13.59 -3.54
C ARG A 25 -5.69 14.46 -3.13
N ILE A 26 -6.19 14.31 -1.91
CA ILE A 26 -7.31 15.13 -1.42
C ILE A 26 -6.94 16.61 -1.35
N LEU A 27 -5.71 16.93 -0.93
CA LEU A 27 -5.24 18.31 -0.94
C LEU A 27 -5.24 18.88 -2.36
N LEU A 28 -4.75 18.12 -3.35
CA LEU A 28 -4.76 18.53 -4.75
C LEU A 28 -6.18 18.74 -5.28
N ASP A 29 -7.08 17.77 -5.07
CA ASP A 29 -8.45 17.84 -5.60
C ASP A 29 -9.23 19.00 -4.96
N ARG A 30 -8.96 19.33 -3.69
CA ARG A 30 -9.52 20.51 -3.03
C ARG A 30 -9.05 21.82 -3.67
N GLU A 31 -7.76 21.94 -3.99
CA GLU A 31 -7.24 23.13 -4.70
C GLU A 31 -7.81 23.23 -6.12
N LEU A 32 -7.97 22.09 -6.82
CA LEU A 32 -8.60 22.05 -8.14
C LEU A 32 -10.07 22.48 -8.10
N LEU A 33 -10.82 22.05 -7.08
CA LEU A 33 -12.18 22.55 -6.84
C LEU A 33 -12.18 24.07 -6.62
N SER A 34 -11.29 24.59 -5.77
CA SER A 34 -11.20 26.05 -5.55
C SER A 34 -10.89 26.82 -6.84
N VAL A 35 -10.03 26.27 -7.72
CA VAL A 35 -9.76 26.85 -9.04
C VAL A 35 -11.00 26.82 -9.92
N ALA A 36 -11.73 25.70 -9.97
CA ALA A 36 -12.96 25.56 -10.75
C ALA A 36 -14.06 26.53 -10.27
N GLU A 37 -14.22 26.70 -8.96
CA GLU A 37 -15.17 27.63 -8.36
C GLU A 37 -14.85 29.09 -8.73
N LYS A 38 -13.58 29.50 -8.62
CA LYS A 38 -13.13 30.85 -9.02
C LYS A 38 -13.32 31.11 -10.52
N ASN A 39 -13.10 30.10 -11.35
CA ASN A 39 -13.35 30.22 -12.79
C ASN A 39 -14.86 30.37 -13.09
N LEU A 40 -15.72 29.62 -12.39
CA LEU A 40 -17.16 29.78 -12.50
C LEU A 40 -17.60 31.19 -12.07
N GLU A 41 -17.10 31.69 -10.93
CA GLU A 41 -17.40 33.05 -10.45
C GLU A 41 -16.99 34.12 -11.49
N ALA A 42 -15.82 33.97 -12.11
CA ALA A 42 -15.36 34.85 -13.17
C ALA A 42 -16.26 34.76 -14.42
N SER A 43 -16.61 33.56 -14.87
CA SER A 43 -17.50 33.32 -16.02
C SER A 43 -18.90 33.87 -15.81
N GLU A 44 -19.46 33.72 -14.60
CA GLU A 44 -20.77 34.28 -14.22
C GLU A 44 -20.73 35.81 -14.21
N SER A 45 -19.65 36.41 -13.71
CA SER A 45 -19.45 37.86 -13.74
C SER A 45 -19.38 38.41 -15.17
N LEU A 46 -18.66 37.72 -16.06
CA LEU A 46 -18.59 38.06 -17.48
C LEU A 46 -19.94 37.88 -18.19
N LEU A 47 -20.71 36.84 -17.84
CA LEU A 47 -22.05 36.65 -18.38
C LEU A 47 -22.99 37.79 -17.98
N GLN A 48 -22.98 38.19 -16.71
CA GLN A 48 -23.78 39.33 -16.24
C GLN A 48 -23.41 40.62 -16.99
N LEU A 49 -22.12 40.86 -17.21
CA LEU A 49 -21.66 42.01 -17.98
C LEU A 49 -22.11 41.94 -19.44
N SER A 50 -21.96 40.78 -20.09
CA SER A 50 -22.37 40.55 -21.48
C SER A 50 -23.88 40.80 -21.66
N ARG A 51 -24.71 40.35 -20.71
CA ARG A 51 -26.15 40.60 -20.70
C ARG A 51 -26.48 42.10 -20.61
N ARG A 52 -25.84 42.84 -19.70
CA ARG A 52 -26.02 44.30 -19.59
C ARG A 52 -25.60 45.02 -20.86
N GLN A 53 -24.48 44.63 -21.48
CA GLN A 53 -24.02 45.20 -22.74
C GLN A 53 -25.01 44.95 -23.89
N PHE A 54 -25.59 43.75 -23.97
CA PHE A 54 -26.66 43.45 -24.92
C PHE A 54 -27.92 44.30 -24.69
N GLU A 55 -28.36 44.48 -23.44
CA GLU A 55 -29.51 45.34 -23.09
C GLU A 55 -29.28 46.80 -23.53
N THR A 56 -28.04 47.29 -23.45
CA THR A 56 -27.66 48.63 -23.94
C THR A 56 -27.36 48.70 -25.44
N GLY A 57 -27.47 47.58 -26.18
CA GLY A 57 -27.18 47.49 -27.61
C GLY A 57 -25.70 47.48 -27.99
N LEU A 58 -24.79 47.37 -27.02
CA LEU A 58 -23.33 47.39 -27.22
C LEU A 58 -22.75 46.05 -27.69
N LYS A 59 -23.49 44.95 -27.56
CA LYS A 59 -23.03 43.59 -27.88
C LYS A 59 -24.17 42.75 -28.47
N PRO A 60 -23.92 41.86 -29.46
CA PRO A 60 -24.96 41.01 -30.03
C PRO A 60 -25.38 39.86 -29.10
N LEU A 61 -26.59 39.32 -29.30
CA LEU A 61 -27.13 38.18 -28.54
C LEU A 61 -26.26 36.93 -28.66
N THR A 62 -25.60 36.73 -29.81
CA THR A 62 -24.69 35.60 -30.05
C THR A 62 -23.60 35.50 -28.99
N ASP A 63 -23.05 36.64 -28.57
CA ASP A 63 -21.96 36.67 -27.60
C ASP A 63 -22.45 36.42 -26.17
N VAL A 64 -23.71 36.77 -25.88
CA VAL A 64 -24.36 36.38 -24.62
C VAL A 64 -24.53 34.87 -24.59
N LEU A 65 -25.09 34.27 -25.64
CA LEU A 65 -25.29 32.82 -25.72
C LEU A 65 -23.98 32.03 -25.68
N GLN A 66 -22.92 32.55 -26.30
CA GLN A 66 -21.58 31.95 -26.21
C GLN A 66 -21.04 32.01 -24.77
N GLN A 67 -21.20 33.14 -24.08
CA GLN A 67 -20.80 33.27 -22.68
C GLN A 67 -21.65 32.41 -21.73
N GLU A 68 -22.95 32.21 -22.04
CA GLU A 68 -23.81 31.28 -21.32
C GLU A 68 -23.31 29.84 -21.44
N ALA A 69 -22.92 29.42 -22.64
CA ALA A 69 -22.31 28.10 -22.85
C ALA A 69 -21.01 27.94 -22.06
N GLU A 70 -20.15 28.95 -22.05
CA GLU A 70 -18.89 28.92 -21.28
C GLU A 70 -19.12 28.87 -19.77
N THR A 71 -20.12 29.60 -19.28
CA THR A 71 -20.53 29.55 -17.87
C THR A 71 -21.09 28.17 -17.51
N ALA A 72 -21.87 27.56 -18.41
CA ALA A 72 -22.37 26.19 -18.22
C ALA A 72 -21.23 25.16 -18.17
N ASN A 73 -20.21 25.30 -19.03
CA ASN A 73 -19.00 24.47 -18.99
C ASN A 73 -18.23 24.65 -17.68
N SER A 74 -18.06 25.89 -17.22
CA SER A 74 -17.42 26.19 -15.94
C SER A 74 -18.17 25.53 -14.77
N ARG A 75 -19.52 25.55 -14.81
CA ARG A 75 -20.34 24.89 -13.78
C ARG A 75 -20.21 23.37 -13.82
N LEU A 76 -20.13 22.78 -15.01
CA LEU A 76 -19.86 21.35 -15.17
C LEU A 76 -18.49 20.97 -14.56
N ALA A 77 -17.47 21.80 -14.75
CA ALA A 77 -16.14 21.58 -14.17
C ALA A 77 -16.15 21.61 -12.63
N VAL A 78 -16.94 22.49 -12.01
CA VAL A 78 -17.14 22.50 -10.55
C VAL A 78 -17.77 21.19 -10.08
N ILE A 79 -18.87 20.75 -10.70
CA ILE A 79 -19.55 19.49 -10.35
C ILE A 79 -18.59 18.28 -10.45
N GLN A 80 -17.74 18.27 -11.48
CA GLN A 80 -16.73 17.22 -11.66
C GLN A 80 -15.66 17.26 -10.56
N ALA A 81 -15.13 18.44 -10.24
CA ALA A 81 -14.12 18.61 -9.20
C ALA A 81 -14.67 18.28 -7.79
N GLU A 82 -15.93 18.61 -7.51
CA GLU A 82 -16.62 18.22 -6.27
C GLU A 82 -16.69 16.69 -6.13
N GLU A 83 -17.06 16.00 -7.22
CA GLU A 83 -17.15 14.55 -7.25
C GLU A 83 -15.77 13.88 -7.12
N GLU A 84 -14.74 14.41 -7.78
CA GLU A 84 -13.36 13.94 -7.64
C GLU A 84 -12.85 14.06 -6.19
N LEU A 85 -13.09 15.22 -5.56
CA LEU A 85 -12.78 15.44 -4.14
C LEU A 85 -13.53 14.46 -3.23
N ARG A 86 -14.80 14.19 -3.52
CA ARG A 86 -15.60 13.21 -2.77
C ARG A 86 -15.02 11.80 -2.92
N GLN A 87 -14.62 11.40 -4.13
CA GLN A 87 -14.02 10.10 -4.39
C GLN A 87 -12.67 9.94 -3.68
N SER A 88 -11.81 10.95 -3.69
CA SER A 88 -10.52 10.86 -3.01
C SER A 88 -10.66 10.77 -1.48
N ARG A 89 -11.67 11.43 -0.89
CA ARG A 89 -12.01 11.24 0.54
C ARG A 89 -12.43 9.81 0.85
N ILE A 90 -13.28 9.20 0.02
CA ILE A 90 -13.72 7.81 0.20
C ILE A 90 -12.55 6.84 0.06
N GLU A 91 -11.63 7.08 -0.89
CA GLU A 91 -10.45 6.25 -1.06
C GLU A 91 -9.52 6.32 0.17
N LEU A 92 -9.37 7.49 0.79
CA LEU A 92 -8.64 7.60 2.06
C LEU A 92 -9.35 6.85 3.19
N GLN A 93 -10.67 7.02 3.35
CA GLN A 93 -11.46 6.29 4.35
C GLN A 93 -11.28 4.78 4.22
N LYS A 94 -11.35 4.27 2.98
CA LYS A 94 -11.14 2.86 2.65
C LYS A 94 -9.74 2.38 3.06
N ARG A 95 -8.70 3.19 2.82
CA ARG A 95 -7.31 2.87 3.19
C ARG A 95 -7.09 2.90 4.70
N MET A 96 -7.73 3.84 5.39
CA MET A 96 -7.66 3.97 6.86
C MET A 96 -8.57 2.99 7.60
N GLN A 97 -9.49 2.34 6.91
CA GLN A 97 -10.52 1.46 7.49
C GLN A 97 -11.35 2.16 8.58
N THR A 98 -11.68 3.43 8.37
CA THR A 98 -12.56 4.20 9.25
C THR A 98 -14.03 3.86 9.02
N ASP A 99 -14.92 4.33 9.90
CA ASP A 99 -16.36 4.17 9.74
C ASP A 99 -16.82 4.78 8.38
N PRO A 100 -17.45 3.98 7.48
CA PRO A 100 -17.95 4.45 6.19
C PRO A 100 -19.01 5.55 6.28
N LEU A 101 -19.66 5.71 7.44
CA LEU A 101 -20.69 6.72 7.67
C LEU A 101 -20.14 8.01 8.31
N SER A 102 -18.87 8.00 8.73
CA SER A 102 -18.21 9.19 9.27
C SER A 102 -17.71 10.09 8.15
N ASP A 103 -17.82 11.41 8.33
CA ASP A 103 -17.16 12.37 7.44
C ASP A 103 -15.75 12.65 7.96
N ILE A 104 -14.76 12.73 7.07
CA ILE A 104 -13.38 13.07 7.43
C ILE A 104 -13.13 14.51 7.01
N ASP A 105 -13.00 15.41 7.99
CA ASP A 105 -12.45 16.73 7.75
C ASP A 105 -10.93 16.68 7.79
N ILE A 106 -10.31 17.01 6.66
CA ILE A 106 -8.87 16.98 6.47
C ILE A 106 -8.35 18.40 6.54
N GLN A 107 -7.47 18.68 7.51
CA GLN A 107 -6.81 19.97 7.61
C GLN A 107 -5.85 20.19 6.43
N THR A 108 -5.88 21.40 5.86
CA THR A 108 -4.97 21.82 4.81
C THR A 108 -3.58 22.12 5.38
N ILE A 109 -2.55 21.77 4.60
CA ILE A 109 -1.18 22.19 4.87
C ILE A 109 -0.92 23.44 4.02
N PRO A 110 -0.51 24.58 4.62
CA PRO A 110 -0.15 25.77 3.87
C PRO A 110 1.00 25.47 2.88
N PRO A 111 0.95 26.00 1.63
CA PRO A 111 2.01 25.81 0.64
C PRO A 111 3.40 26.22 1.13
N GLU A 112 3.49 27.17 2.09
CA GLU A 112 4.75 27.62 2.68
C GLU A 112 5.51 26.52 3.42
N GLN A 113 4.80 25.50 3.94
CA GLN A 113 5.43 24.37 4.61
C GLN A 113 6.13 23.42 3.63
N LEU A 114 5.88 23.54 2.32
CA LEU A 114 6.52 22.74 1.27
C LEU A 114 7.89 23.33 0.82
N LYS A 115 8.32 24.48 1.36
CA LYS A 115 9.55 25.19 0.95
C LYS A 115 10.86 24.49 1.36
N GLY A 116 10.81 23.36 2.07
CA GLY A 116 11.98 22.58 2.50
C GLY A 116 12.48 21.52 1.52
N LEU A 117 11.94 21.46 0.29
CA LEU A 117 12.30 20.45 -0.69
C LEU A 117 13.73 20.64 -1.22
N VAL A 118 14.49 19.54 -1.29
CA VAL A 118 15.85 19.54 -1.81
C VAL A 118 15.81 19.64 -3.34
N PRO A 119 16.66 20.47 -3.99
CA PRO A 119 16.55 20.71 -5.44
C PRO A 119 16.75 19.49 -6.34
N SER A 120 17.50 18.50 -5.85
CA SER A 120 17.79 17.27 -6.58
C SER A 120 18.18 16.16 -5.62
N VAL A 121 17.85 14.93 -6.00
CA VAL A 121 18.29 13.72 -5.31
C VAL A 121 19.17 12.87 -6.23
N SER A 122 20.18 12.24 -5.64
CA SER A 122 21.06 11.30 -6.34
C SER A 122 20.48 9.88 -6.30
N ALA A 123 20.18 9.32 -7.46
CA ALA A 123 19.68 7.94 -7.58
C ALA A 123 20.68 6.94 -6.99
N ASP A 124 21.99 7.11 -7.24
CA ASP A 124 23.02 6.18 -6.75
C ASP A 124 23.12 6.18 -5.23
N SER A 125 23.02 7.35 -4.59
CA SER A 125 22.98 7.45 -3.14
C SER A 125 21.74 6.77 -2.54
N LEU A 126 20.58 6.93 -3.18
CA LEU A 126 19.34 6.31 -2.74
C LEU A 126 19.35 4.80 -2.95
N ILE A 127 19.94 4.31 -4.05
CA ILE A 127 20.13 2.88 -4.31
C ILE A 127 21.03 2.26 -3.23
N ALA A 128 22.18 2.89 -2.95
CA ALA A 128 23.10 2.40 -1.92
C ALA A 128 22.41 2.31 -0.55
N ALA A 129 21.65 3.35 -0.17
CA ALA A 129 20.88 3.34 1.06
C ALA A 129 19.78 2.27 1.07
N ALA A 130 19.08 2.06 -0.06
CA ALA A 130 18.00 1.09 -0.15
C ALA A 130 18.49 -0.35 -0.08
N LEU A 131 19.58 -0.69 -0.77
CA LEU A 131 20.17 -2.03 -0.72
C LEU A 131 20.64 -2.42 0.69
N GLN A 132 20.93 -1.44 1.55
CA GLN A 132 21.33 -1.67 2.95
C GLN A 132 20.16 -1.70 3.92
N ASN A 133 19.10 -0.93 3.69
CA ASN A 133 18.07 -0.67 4.70
C ASN A 133 16.69 -1.24 4.37
N ARG A 134 16.48 -1.77 3.15
CA ARG A 134 15.17 -2.31 2.75
C ARG A 134 14.90 -3.68 3.35
N ALA A 135 13.89 -3.74 4.20
CA ALA A 135 13.45 -4.95 4.88
C ALA A 135 13.00 -6.09 3.93
N ASP A 136 12.45 -5.77 2.75
CA ASP A 136 12.02 -6.79 1.79
C ASP A 136 13.19 -7.50 1.10
N ILE A 137 14.30 -6.80 0.82
CA ILE A 137 15.53 -7.42 0.31
C ILE A 137 16.12 -8.37 1.35
N GLU A 138 16.20 -7.93 2.61
CA GLU A 138 16.70 -8.78 3.70
C GLU A 138 15.78 -10.00 3.93
N SER A 139 14.45 -9.80 3.86
CA SER A 139 13.49 -10.90 3.96
C SER A 139 13.71 -11.94 2.85
N ALA A 140 13.86 -11.51 1.60
CA ALA A 140 14.12 -12.40 0.46
C ALA A 140 15.45 -13.17 0.62
N ALA A 141 16.49 -12.54 1.17
CA ALA A 141 17.76 -13.20 1.46
C ALA A 141 17.61 -14.30 2.55
N LEU A 142 16.81 -14.05 3.59
CA LEU A 142 16.52 -15.03 4.62
C LEU A 142 15.67 -16.19 4.09
N GLU A 143 14.71 -15.93 3.21
CA GLU A 143 13.92 -16.96 2.53
C GLU A 143 14.80 -17.86 1.65
N SER A 144 15.73 -17.28 0.88
CA SER A 144 16.72 -18.05 0.11
C SER A 144 17.60 -18.91 1.03
N LYS A 145 18.04 -18.35 2.16
CA LYS A 145 18.82 -19.10 3.17
C LYS A 145 18.00 -20.24 3.79
N ALA A 146 16.72 -20.03 4.08
CA ALA A 146 15.83 -21.07 4.59
C ALA A 146 15.63 -22.19 3.56
N ALA A 147 15.39 -21.85 2.29
CA ALA A 147 15.28 -22.83 1.21
C ALA A 147 16.58 -23.65 1.03
N LYS A 148 17.75 -23.04 1.30
CA LYS A 148 19.03 -23.78 1.34
C LYS A 148 19.09 -24.78 2.48
N TRP A 149 18.59 -24.43 3.67
CA TRP A 149 18.47 -25.37 4.79
C TRP A 149 17.48 -26.50 4.51
N ASP A 150 16.43 -26.25 3.73
CA ASP A 150 15.49 -27.29 3.31
C ASP A 150 16.14 -28.36 2.45
N ILE A 151 17.20 -28.04 1.69
CA ILE A 151 18.01 -29.07 1.01
C ILE A 151 18.61 -30.03 2.04
N THR A 152 19.14 -29.49 3.14
CA THR A 152 19.72 -30.28 4.24
C THR A 152 18.65 -31.11 4.91
N ARG A 153 17.50 -30.51 5.21
CA ARG A 153 16.33 -31.21 5.77
C ARG A 153 15.84 -32.35 4.87
N SER A 154 15.68 -32.12 3.57
CA SER A 154 15.28 -33.18 2.63
C SER A 154 16.32 -34.27 2.54
N SER A 155 17.61 -33.92 2.62
CA SER A 155 18.69 -34.91 2.62
C SER A 155 18.80 -35.71 3.90
N SER A 156 18.28 -35.22 5.03
CA SER A 156 18.34 -35.92 6.31
C SER A 156 17.49 -37.19 6.33
N ALA A 157 16.49 -37.29 5.44
CA ALA A 157 15.65 -38.48 5.29
C ALA A 157 16.44 -39.75 4.88
N ARG A 158 17.71 -39.62 4.47
CA ARG A 158 18.61 -40.76 4.23
C ARG A 158 19.21 -41.38 5.49
N TRP A 159 19.11 -40.69 6.62
CA TRP A 159 19.69 -41.10 7.89
C TRP A 159 18.62 -41.72 8.80
N PRO A 160 19.02 -42.63 9.72
CA PRO A 160 18.09 -43.19 10.69
C PRO A 160 17.48 -42.09 11.55
N SER A 161 16.17 -42.17 11.79
CA SER A 161 15.50 -41.40 12.85
C SER A 161 15.44 -42.22 14.13
N PHE A 162 15.57 -41.54 15.26
CA PHE A 162 15.43 -42.12 16.58
C PHE A 162 14.32 -41.40 17.32
N ASP A 163 13.37 -42.16 17.83
CA ASP A 163 12.19 -41.65 18.51
C ASP A 163 12.12 -42.29 19.90
N VAL A 164 12.00 -41.45 20.92
CA VAL A 164 11.83 -41.88 22.32
C VAL A 164 10.43 -41.51 22.76
N SER A 165 9.63 -42.51 23.10
CA SER A 165 8.28 -42.34 23.59
C SER A 165 8.17 -42.84 25.02
N LEU A 166 7.73 -41.96 25.92
CA LEU A 166 7.33 -42.31 27.27
C LEU A 166 5.80 -42.37 27.31
N SER A 167 5.23 -43.52 27.66
CA SER A 167 3.81 -43.65 27.92
C SER A 167 3.55 -44.00 29.37
N TYR A 168 2.60 -43.27 29.95
CA TYR A 168 2.02 -43.52 31.25
C TYR A 168 0.51 -43.59 31.06
N GLY A 169 -0.11 -44.67 31.52
CA GLY A 169 -1.55 -44.83 31.42
C GLY A 169 -2.03 -45.74 32.53
N THR A 170 -3.17 -45.37 33.09
CA THR A 170 -3.94 -46.20 34.00
C THR A 170 -5.30 -46.46 33.38
N ASN A 171 -5.88 -47.61 33.66
CA ASN A 171 -7.22 -47.95 33.24
C ASN A 171 -8.05 -48.23 34.49
N ALA A 172 -9.33 -47.92 34.43
CA ALA A 172 -10.27 -48.24 35.49
C ALA A 172 -11.61 -48.64 34.86
N TYR A 173 -12.33 -49.51 35.54
CA TYR A 173 -13.62 -49.99 35.06
C TYR A 173 -14.73 -48.96 35.30
N PRO A 174 -15.55 -48.59 34.29
CA PRO A 174 -16.57 -47.54 34.43
C PRO A 174 -17.88 -48.05 35.10
N TYR A 175 -17.82 -49.01 36.03
CA TYR A 175 -19.01 -49.66 36.61
C TYR A 175 -19.28 -49.20 38.05
N TYR A 176 -20.53 -48.81 38.34
CA TYR A 176 -20.97 -48.29 39.63
C TYR A 176 -21.42 -49.36 40.64
N ASP A 177 -21.69 -50.59 40.20
CA ASP A 177 -22.24 -51.69 41.03
C ASP A 177 -21.15 -52.65 41.58
N GLY A 178 -19.87 -52.27 41.48
CA GLY A 178 -18.77 -53.02 42.11
C GLY A 178 -18.56 -54.45 41.62
N ARG A 179 -19.25 -54.90 40.55
CA ARG A 179 -19.15 -56.27 40.01
C ARG A 179 -19.09 -56.28 38.48
N VAL A 180 -18.17 -57.08 37.93
CA VAL A 180 -18.10 -57.40 36.49
C VAL A 180 -18.03 -58.92 36.33
N ALA A 181 -18.94 -59.49 35.52
CA ALA A 181 -18.96 -60.93 35.21
C ALA A 181 -18.88 -61.86 36.45
N GLY A 182 -19.50 -61.48 37.56
CA GLY A 182 -19.55 -62.28 38.79
C GLY A 182 -18.30 -62.18 39.70
N ARG A 183 -17.37 -61.26 39.44
CA ARG A 183 -16.24 -60.94 40.32
C ARG A 183 -16.36 -59.52 40.88
N ASP A 184 -15.94 -59.34 42.13
CA ASP A 184 -15.90 -58.03 42.79
C ASP A 184 -14.79 -57.17 42.15
N ILE A 185 -15.11 -55.91 41.85
CA ILE A 185 -14.17 -54.93 41.30
C ILE A 185 -13.35 -54.35 42.47
N PRO A 186 -12.01 -54.31 42.39
CA PRO A 186 -11.18 -53.67 43.42
C PRO A 186 -11.54 -52.19 43.61
N PRO A 187 -11.29 -51.59 44.79
CA PRO A 187 -11.40 -50.15 45.01
C PRO A 187 -10.70 -49.33 43.92
N LEU A 188 -11.18 -48.11 43.65
CA LEU A 188 -10.62 -47.25 42.60
C LEU A 188 -9.13 -46.98 42.84
N ASP A 189 -8.71 -46.80 44.08
CA ASP A 189 -7.29 -46.58 44.42
C ASP A 189 -6.42 -47.77 43.99
N ASP A 190 -6.85 -49.00 44.29
CA ASP A 190 -6.16 -50.23 43.88
C ASP A 190 -6.17 -50.41 42.36
N GLN A 191 -7.27 -50.03 41.68
CA GLN A 191 -7.31 -50.04 40.21
C GLN A 191 -6.33 -49.02 39.62
N LEU A 192 -6.26 -47.82 40.19
CA LEU A 192 -5.39 -46.77 39.73
C LEU A 192 -3.92 -47.10 40.01
N THR A 193 -3.57 -47.79 41.10
CA THR A 193 -2.20 -48.22 41.37
C THR A 193 -1.79 -49.46 40.58
N ASP A 194 -2.65 -50.47 40.51
CA ASP A 194 -2.28 -51.80 40.02
C ASP A 194 -2.45 -51.94 38.50
N GLN A 195 -3.31 -51.11 37.89
CA GLN A 195 -3.46 -51.03 36.43
C GLN A 195 -2.66 -49.90 35.79
N THR A 196 -1.79 -49.25 36.57
CA THR A 196 -0.86 -48.26 36.05
C THR A 196 0.28 -48.93 35.27
N ASN A 197 0.46 -48.51 34.03
CA ASN A 197 1.54 -48.94 33.17
C ASN A 197 2.44 -47.76 32.82
N TYR A 198 3.74 -47.95 32.99
CA TYR A 198 4.79 -47.07 32.50
C TYR A 198 5.60 -47.83 31.46
N SER A 199 5.84 -47.23 30.30
CA SER A 199 6.77 -47.79 29.32
C SER A 199 7.58 -46.70 28.65
N VAL A 200 8.85 -47.02 28.38
CA VAL A 200 9.77 -46.21 27.58
C VAL A 200 10.10 -47.03 26.35
N THR A 201 9.78 -46.50 25.18
CA THR A 201 10.04 -47.12 23.88
C THR A 201 11.06 -46.28 23.12
N LEU A 202 12.19 -46.90 22.77
CA LEU A 202 13.13 -46.34 21.80
C LEU A 202 12.91 -47.05 20.46
N SER A 203 12.55 -46.28 19.44
CA SER A 203 12.34 -46.77 18.07
C SER A 203 13.39 -46.17 17.15
N MET A 204 14.00 -47.00 16.30
CA MET A 204 14.89 -46.55 15.22
C MET A 204 14.24 -46.91 13.88
N ASN A 205 14.12 -45.93 12.99
CA ASN A 205 13.64 -46.14 11.63
C ASN A 205 14.73 -45.75 10.63
N TRP A 206 15.19 -46.70 9.81
CA TRP A 206 16.16 -46.44 8.75
C TRP A 206 15.65 -46.97 7.41
N PRO A 207 15.12 -46.10 6.53
CA PRO A 207 14.73 -46.52 5.19
C PRO A 207 15.97 -46.80 4.34
N MET A 208 16.27 -48.08 4.12
CA MET A 208 17.40 -48.51 3.29
C MET A 208 17.17 -48.23 1.80
N PHE A 209 15.91 -48.32 1.35
CA PHE A 209 15.50 -47.96 -0.01
C PHE A 209 14.04 -47.49 0.00
N ASP A 210 13.81 -46.28 -0.50
CA ASP A 210 12.52 -45.60 -0.52
C ASP A 210 11.99 -45.36 -1.94
N GLY A 211 12.49 -46.10 -2.94
CA GLY A 211 12.09 -45.89 -4.34
C GLY A 211 12.59 -44.57 -4.94
N PHE A 212 13.70 -44.02 -4.43
CA PHE A 212 14.29 -42.73 -4.83
C PHE A 212 13.50 -41.49 -4.40
N LEU A 213 12.49 -41.62 -3.54
CA LEU A 213 11.69 -40.49 -3.05
C LEU A 213 12.58 -39.41 -2.42
N THR A 214 13.52 -39.78 -1.55
CA THR A 214 14.44 -38.84 -0.91
C THR A 214 15.37 -38.17 -1.92
N ARG A 215 15.80 -38.88 -2.98
CA ARG A 215 16.63 -38.29 -4.03
C ARG A 215 15.86 -37.20 -4.77
N TYR A 216 14.64 -37.49 -5.20
CA TYR A 216 13.79 -36.51 -5.89
C TYR A 216 13.40 -35.34 -4.98
N GLY A 217 13.13 -35.59 -3.70
CA GLY A 217 12.87 -34.53 -2.72
C GLY A 217 14.04 -33.56 -2.56
N VAL A 218 15.29 -34.07 -2.55
CA VAL A 218 16.49 -33.21 -2.51
C VAL A 218 16.65 -32.38 -3.78
N GLU A 219 16.45 -32.97 -4.96
CA GLU A 219 16.51 -32.21 -6.22
C GLU A 219 15.42 -31.14 -6.28
N GLN A 220 14.20 -31.44 -5.82
CA GLN A 220 13.13 -30.47 -5.70
C GLN A 220 13.50 -29.31 -4.76
N SER A 221 14.08 -29.59 -3.59
CA SER A 221 14.56 -28.54 -2.67
C SER A 221 15.69 -27.70 -3.27
N LYS A 222 16.58 -28.28 -4.09
CA LYS A 222 17.61 -27.51 -4.81
C LYS A 222 16.99 -26.55 -5.82
N ILE A 223 16.00 -27.00 -6.58
CA ILE A 223 15.27 -26.14 -7.52
C ILE A 223 14.58 -25.01 -6.75
N ALA A 224 13.89 -25.33 -5.65
CA ALA A 224 13.24 -24.33 -4.80
C ALA A 224 14.22 -23.27 -4.26
N TYR A 225 15.42 -23.68 -3.83
CA TYR A 225 16.48 -22.75 -3.45
C TYR A 225 16.93 -21.84 -4.59
N LEU A 226 17.15 -22.40 -5.78
CA LEU A 226 17.54 -21.64 -6.97
C LEU A 226 16.46 -20.63 -7.36
N THR A 227 15.18 -21.02 -7.33
CA THR A 227 14.05 -20.11 -7.53
C THR A 227 14.09 -18.97 -6.52
N ARG A 228 14.18 -19.24 -5.22
CA ARG A 228 14.24 -18.18 -4.19
C ARG A 228 15.45 -17.26 -4.34
N LYS A 229 16.58 -17.78 -4.82
CA LYS A 229 17.77 -16.96 -5.10
C LYS A 229 17.59 -16.05 -6.32
N LEU A 230 16.89 -16.52 -7.35
CA LEU A 230 16.51 -15.71 -8.50
C LEU A 230 15.49 -14.64 -8.09
N ASP A 231 14.47 -15.01 -7.32
CA ASP A 231 13.47 -14.07 -6.79
C ASP A 231 14.13 -12.94 -6.00
N GLN A 232 15.13 -13.25 -5.16
CA GLN A 232 15.92 -12.22 -4.45
C GLN A 232 16.65 -11.29 -5.44
N SER A 233 17.29 -11.85 -6.46
CA SER A 233 18.05 -11.07 -7.44
C SER A 233 17.15 -10.17 -8.29
N ASP A 234 15.96 -10.67 -8.64
CA ASP A 234 14.96 -9.94 -9.40
C ASP A 234 14.33 -8.83 -8.54
N LEU A 235 14.09 -9.08 -7.25
CA LEU A 235 13.67 -8.04 -6.31
C LEU A 235 14.71 -6.92 -6.20
N GLU A 236 15.99 -7.25 -5.98
CA GLU A 236 17.08 -6.26 -5.93
C GLU A 236 17.12 -5.39 -7.20
N ARG A 237 16.97 -6.01 -8.38
CA ARG A 237 16.90 -5.30 -9.67
C ARG A 237 15.68 -4.40 -9.78
N SER A 238 14.50 -4.89 -9.41
CA SER A 238 13.26 -4.10 -9.40
C SER A 238 13.42 -2.86 -8.52
N VAL A 239 13.95 -3.04 -7.30
CA VAL A 239 14.20 -1.94 -6.37
C VAL A 239 15.11 -0.87 -6.98
N ILE A 240 16.18 -1.27 -7.65
CA ILE A 240 17.11 -0.34 -8.31
C ILE A 240 16.38 0.48 -9.38
N LEU A 241 15.57 -0.18 -10.22
CA LEU A 241 14.82 0.47 -11.29
C LEU A 241 13.76 1.42 -10.73
N ASP A 242 13.02 0.99 -9.70
CA ASP A 242 12.00 1.80 -9.04
C ASP A 242 12.58 3.08 -8.44
N ILE A 243 13.74 2.98 -7.78
CA ILE A 243 14.43 4.14 -7.20
C ILE A 243 14.93 5.09 -8.28
N ARG A 244 15.46 4.57 -9.39
CA ARG A 244 15.89 5.41 -10.52
C ARG A 244 14.72 6.19 -11.10
N LEU A 245 13.59 5.51 -11.30
CA LEU A 245 12.37 6.14 -11.79
C LEU A 245 11.87 7.20 -10.79
N ALA A 246 11.80 6.87 -9.50
CA ALA A 246 11.36 7.78 -8.45
C ALA A 246 12.26 9.03 -8.33
N ALA A 247 13.58 8.86 -8.37
CA ALA A 247 14.54 9.97 -8.35
C ALA A 247 14.40 10.87 -9.59
N GLY A 248 14.24 10.27 -10.77
CA GLY A 248 13.99 11.01 -12.01
C GLY A 248 12.68 11.80 -11.97
N ASN A 249 11.60 11.18 -11.46
CA ASN A 249 10.30 11.82 -11.29
C ASN A 249 10.38 12.97 -10.29
N TYR A 250 11.07 12.80 -9.16
CA TYR A 250 11.28 13.86 -8.17
C TYR A 250 12.01 15.07 -8.76
N ASN A 251 13.16 14.83 -9.40
CA ASN A 251 13.96 15.90 -10.02
C ASN A 251 13.18 16.62 -11.15
N THR A 252 12.28 15.91 -11.83
CA THR A 252 11.42 16.50 -12.86
C THR A 252 10.29 17.32 -12.24
N ALA A 253 9.60 16.79 -11.23
CA ALA A 253 8.56 17.50 -10.49
C ALA A 253 9.10 18.78 -9.86
N TYR A 254 10.30 18.75 -9.25
CA TYR A 254 10.94 19.94 -8.69
C TYR A 254 11.17 21.04 -9.74
N ARG A 255 11.67 20.67 -10.92
CA ARG A 255 11.86 21.62 -12.03
C ARG A 255 10.53 22.16 -12.57
N GLN A 256 9.49 21.32 -12.61
CA GLN A 256 8.15 21.73 -13.01
C GLN A 256 7.57 22.76 -12.03
N ILE A 257 7.79 22.62 -10.72
CA ILE A 257 7.36 23.61 -9.72
C ILE A 257 7.98 24.98 -10.04
N SER A 258 9.31 25.05 -10.21
CA SER A 258 9.97 26.32 -10.52
C SER A 258 9.51 26.94 -11.84
N ALA A 259 9.23 26.12 -12.86
CA ALA A 259 8.69 26.60 -14.13
C ALA A 259 7.24 27.11 -14.00
N ALA A 260 6.39 26.37 -13.27
CA ALA A 260 5.01 26.73 -13.02
C ALA A 260 4.88 28.02 -12.20
N GLU A 261 5.71 28.22 -11.18
CA GLU A 261 5.76 29.46 -10.39
C GLU A 261 6.07 30.68 -11.26
N LYS A 262 7.06 30.57 -12.14
CA LYS A 262 7.40 31.66 -13.08
C LYS A 262 6.27 31.95 -14.07
N ASN A 263 5.62 30.90 -14.56
CA ASN A 263 4.48 31.03 -15.45
C ASN A 263 3.29 31.71 -14.75
N LEU A 264 3.01 31.34 -13.49
CA LEU A 264 1.96 31.94 -12.69
C LEU A 264 2.17 33.45 -12.51
N VAL A 265 3.38 33.87 -12.10
CA VAL A 265 3.72 35.29 -11.93
C VAL A 265 3.55 36.08 -13.24
N ALA A 266 3.90 35.49 -14.38
CA ALA A 266 3.73 36.12 -15.68
C ALA A 266 2.25 36.22 -16.08
N ALA A 267 1.48 35.13 -15.88
CA ALA A 267 0.05 35.07 -16.19
C ALA A 267 -0.77 36.05 -15.34
N GLU A 268 -0.47 36.16 -14.04
CA GLU A 268 -1.13 37.11 -13.13
C GLU A 268 -0.94 38.56 -13.57
N LYS A 269 0.29 38.94 -13.95
CA LYS A 269 0.58 40.30 -14.45
C LYS A 269 -0.10 40.58 -15.79
N ALA A 270 -0.14 39.58 -16.68
CA ALA A 270 -0.84 39.71 -17.96
C ALA A 270 -2.34 39.91 -17.72
N PHE A 271 -2.94 39.11 -16.83
CA PHE A 271 -4.35 39.22 -16.45
C PHE A 271 -4.67 40.59 -15.85
N GLU A 272 -3.86 41.08 -14.90
CA GLU A 272 -4.04 42.41 -14.30
C GLU A 272 -4.00 43.53 -15.35
N THR A 273 -3.09 43.41 -16.32
CA THR A 273 -2.95 44.39 -17.41
C THR A 273 -4.17 44.38 -18.32
N ILE A 274 -4.64 43.20 -18.73
CA ILE A 274 -5.83 43.04 -19.60
C ILE A 274 -7.08 43.52 -18.88
N LYS A 275 -7.24 43.20 -17.59
CA LYS A 275 -8.37 43.67 -16.78
C LYS A 275 -8.43 45.20 -16.73
N ARG A 276 -7.28 45.87 -16.51
CA ARG A 276 -7.20 47.33 -16.51
C ARG A 276 -7.52 47.95 -17.87
N THR A 277 -6.98 47.42 -18.97
CA THR A 277 -7.28 47.96 -20.31
C THR A 277 -8.74 47.76 -20.70
N TYR A 278 -9.35 46.67 -20.26
CA TYR A 278 -10.77 46.39 -20.42
C TYR A 278 -11.65 47.39 -19.64
N GLU A 279 -11.34 47.62 -18.36
CA GLU A 279 -12.04 48.62 -17.52
C GLU A 279 -11.96 50.04 -18.09
N LEU A 280 -10.87 50.36 -18.80
CA LEU A 280 -10.67 51.64 -19.49
C LEU A 280 -11.31 51.70 -20.89
N GLY A 281 -12.03 50.66 -21.32
CA GLY A 281 -12.74 50.62 -22.60
C GLY A 281 -11.84 50.45 -23.84
N ALA A 282 -10.58 50.06 -23.66
CA ALA A 282 -9.57 49.99 -24.72
C ALA A 282 -9.30 48.56 -25.23
N ALA A 283 -10.01 47.54 -24.73
CA ALA A 283 -9.85 46.15 -25.15
C ALA A 283 -11.19 45.40 -25.23
N THR A 284 -11.36 44.56 -26.26
CA THR A 284 -12.36 43.49 -26.31
C THR A 284 -11.79 42.22 -25.68
N PHE A 285 -12.59 41.54 -24.86
CA PHE A 285 -12.21 40.24 -24.27
C PHE A 285 -12.22 39.19 -25.39
N VAL A 286 -11.03 38.72 -25.79
CA VAL A 286 -10.84 37.53 -26.65
C VAL A 286 -9.92 36.59 -25.91
#